data_AF-A0A2T2SFT5-F1
#
_entry.id   AF-A0A2T2SFT5-F1
#
_cell.length_a   1.000
_cell.length_b   1.000
_cell.length_c   1.000
_cell.angle_alpha   90.00
_cell.angle_beta   90.00
_cell.angle_gamma   90.00
#
_symmetry.space_group_name_H-M   'P 1'
#
loop_
_entity.id
_entity.type
_entity.pdbx_description
1 polymer ?
#
loop_
_entity_poly.entity_id
_entity_poly.type
_entity_poly.pdbx_seq_one_letter_code
_entity_poly.pdbx_strand_id
1 'polypeptide(L)' 'MIPIDVERHENVVTVTTDTKKRMYAVIHLAVPAGFDPSDFTLSRIGPHRWKLVFEKVSTAHRFKRLMDEAATLVAQKVAG' A
#
# COMPACT_ATOMS: atom_id res chain seq x y z
N MET A 1 8.60 11.20 -11.17
CA MET A 1 8.30 10.52 -9.89
C MET A 1 6.88 10.01 -9.98
N ILE A 2 6.64 8.70 -9.88
CA ILE A 2 5.28 8.15 -9.94
C ILE A 2 4.69 8.24 -8.51
N PRO A 3 3.48 8.82 -8.34
CA PRO A 3 2.77 8.76 -7.06
C PRO A 3 2.55 7.31 -6.63
N ILE A 4 2.52 7.05 -5.33
CA ILE A 4 2.09 5.73 -4.84
C ILE A 4 0.59 5.66 -5.07
N ASP A 5 0.17 4.76 -5.96
CA ASP A 5 -1.24 4.49 -6.21
C ASP A 5 -1.60 3.10 -5.66
N VAL A 6 -2.77 3.01 -5.06
CA VAL A 6 -3.22 1.80 -4.36
C VAL A 6 -4.64 1.49 -4.77
N GLU A 7 -4.85 0.30 -5.31
CA GLU A 7 -6.14 -0.24 -5.71
C GLU A 7 -6.49 -1.43 -4.80
N ARG A 8 -7.78 -1.62 -4.50
CA ARG A 8 -8.23 -2.81 -3.75
C ARG A 8 -9.33 -3.53 -4.51
N HIS A 9 -9.20 -4.84 -4.61
CA HIS A 9 -10.24 -5.75 -5.07
C HIS A 9 -10.34 -6.90 -4.05
N GLU A 10 -11.47 -6.99 -3.33
CA GLU A 10 -11.66 -7.96 -2.24
C GLU A 10 -10.53 -7.90 -1.20
N ASN A 11 -9.83 -9.03 -0.99
CA ASN A 11 -8.68 -9.20 -0.10
C ASN A 11 -7.33 -8.91 -0.79
N VAL A 12 -7.35 -8.47 -2.04
CA VAL A 12 -6.16 -8.12 -2.82
C VAL A 12 -6.00 -6.61 -2.86
N VAL A 13 -4.80 -6.14 -2.53
CA VAL A 13 -4.38 -4.76 -2.74
C VAL A 13 -3.28 -4.73 -3.79
N THR A 14 -3.42 -3.88 -4.79
CA THR A 14 -2.37 -3.62 -5.78
C THR A 14 -1.75 -2.26 -5.49
N VAL A 15 -0.43 -2.22 -5.39
CA VAL A 15 0.35 -1.00 -5.20
C VAL A 15 1.17 -0.73 -6.44
N THR A 16 1.00 0.47 -7.01
CA THR A 16 1.78 0.96 -8.14
C THR A 16 2.79 1.99 -7.66
N THR A 17 4.09 1.76 -7.91
CA THR A 17 5.17 2.67 -7.53
C THR A 17 6.41 2.51 -8.43
N ASP A 18 7.19 3.57 -8.58
CA ASP A 18 8.37 3.61 -9.44
C ASP A 18 9.55 2.77 -8.93
N THR A 19 9.64 2.50 -7.62
CA THR A 19 10.79 1.79 -7.03
C THR A 19 10.43 0.73 -5.99
N LYS A 20 11.23 -0.34 -5.92
CA LYS A 20 11.14 -1.35 -4.86
C LYS A 20 11.30 -0.76 -3.46
N LYS A 21 12.16 0.25 -3.31
CA LYS A 21 12.40 0.94 -2.03
C LYS A 21 11.14 1.62 -1.50
N ARG A 22 10.36 2.25 -2.39
CA ARG A 22 9.07 2.86 -2.02
C ARG A 22 8.02 1.83 -1.67
N MET A 23 7.99 0.68 -2.35
CA MET A 23 7.13 -0.43 -1.94
C MET A 23 7.47 -0.91 -0.52
N TYR A 24 8.76 -1.06 -0.18
CA TYR A 24 9.13 -1.38 1.19
C TYR A 24 8.73 -0.29 2.17
N ALA A 25 8.85 0.99 1.81
CA ALA A 25 8.38 2.08 2.67
C ALA A 25 6.87 2.02 2.91
N VAL A 26 6.06 1.69 1.89
CA VAL A 26 4.62 1.46 2.04
C VAL A 26 4.32 0.37 3.08
N ILE A 27 5.03 -0.77 3.01
CA ILE A 27 4.87 -1.86 3.98
C ILE A 27 5.30 -1.40 5.39
N HIS A 28 6.42 -0.71 5.51
CA HIS A 28 6.91 -0.21 6.79
C HIS A 28 6.00 0.84 7.41
N LEU A 29 5.27 1.63 6.62
CA LEU A 29 4.27 2.57 7.13
C LEU A 29 3.04 1.84 7.69
N ALA A 30 2.73 0.65 7.17
CA ALA A 30 1.63 -0.17 7.68
C ALA A 30 1.98 -0.86 9.01
N VAL A 31 3.25 -1.18 9.28
CA VAL A 31 3.65 -1.87 10.53
C VAL A 31 3.27 -1.08 11.79
N PRO A 32 3.57 0.23 11.93
CA PRO A 32 3.10 1.05 13.04
C PRO A 32 1.57 1.14 13.16
N ALA A 33 0.83 0.92 12.08
CA ALA A 33 -0.63 0.90 12.06
C ALA A 33 -1.21 -0.46 12.50
N GLY A 34 -0.37 -1.40 12.93
CA GLY A 34 -0.78 -2.71 13.43
C GLY A 34 -1.05 -3.73 12.32
N PHE A 35 -0.31 -3.66 11.22
CA PHE A 35 -0.24 -4.74 10.22
C PHE A 35 1.05 -5.53 10.42
N ASP A 36 0.95 -6.84 10.59
CA ASP A 36 2.11 -7.72 10.56
C ASP A 36 2.51 -7.98 9.09
N PRO A 37 3.80 -8.01 8.74
CA PRO A 37 4.24 -8.51 7.44
C PRO A 37 3.68 -9.90 7.08
N SER A 38 3.27 -10.73 8.05
CA SER A 38 2.59 -12.00 7.83
C SER A 38 1.12 -11.87 7.41
N ASP A 39 0.50 -10.69 7.57
CA ASP A 39 -0.91 -10.47 7.23
C ASP A 39 -1.18 -10.54 5.72
N PHE A 40 -0.12 -10.52 4.89
CA PHE A 40 -0.25 -10.59 3.45
C PHE A 40 0.92 -11.29 2.76
N THR A 41 0.63 -11.92 1.63
CA THR A 41 1.66 -12.36 0.68
C THR A 41 1.97 -11.24 -0.32
N LEU A 42 3.26 -10.92 -0.49
CA LEU A 42 3.74 -9.90 -1.43
C LEU A 42 4.31 -10.54 -2.69
N SER A 43 3.76 -10.18 -3.86
CA SER A 43 4.24 -10.64 -5.17
C SER A 43 4.38 -9.48 -6.15
N ARG A 44 5.42 -9.48 -6.96
CA ARG A 44 5.56 -8.50 -8.06
C ARG A 44 4.75 -8.97 -9.27
N ILE A 45 3.86 -8.13 -9.78
CA ILE A 45 2.97 -8.45 -10.92
C ILE A 45 3.21 -7.55 -12.15
N GLY A 46 4.21 -6.66 -12.07
CA GLY A 46 4.65 -5.85 -13.20
C GLY A 46 5.88 -5.00 -12.88
N PRO A 47 6.35 -4.18 -13.84
CA PRO A 47 7.53 -3.33 -13.64
C PRO A 47 7.39 -2.39 -12.44
N HIS A 48 6.19 -1.86 -12.25
CA HIS A 48 5.86 -0.90 -11.18
C HIS A 48 4.72 -1.37 -10.27
N ARG A 49 4.25 -2.62 -10.44
CA ARG A 49 3.04 -3.12 -9.75
C ARG A 49 3.37 -4.27 -8.82
N TRP A 50 2.85 -4.17 -7.61
CA TRP A 50 3.00 -5.14 -6.54
C TRP A 50 1.62 -5.55 -6.04
N LYS A 51 1.44 -6.83 -5.80
CA LYS A 51 0.21 -7.43 -5.29
C LYS A 51 0.44 -7.84 -3.85
N LEU A 52 -0.42 -7.37 -2.95
CA LEU A 52 -0.53 -7.81 -1.57
C LEU A 52 -1.82 -8.60 -1.44
N VAL A 53 -1.72 -9.86 -1.05
CA VAL A 53 -2.89 -10.73 -0.83
C VAL A 53 -3.05 -10.94 0.66
N PHE A 54 -4.12 -10.40 1.23
CA PHE A 54 -4.44 -10.52 2.64
C PHE A 54 -5.31 -11.75 2.90
N GLU A 55 -5.23 -12.35 4.08
CA GLU A 55 -6.16 -13.42 4.46
C GLU A 55 -7.60 -12.92 4.60
N LYS A 56 -7.77 -11.71 5.15
CA LYS A 56 -9.10 -11.13 5.44
C LYS A 56 -9.35 -9.90 4.58
N VAL A 57 -10.54 -9.82 4.00
CA VAL A 57 -11.03 -8.65 3.25
C VAL A 57 -11.03 -7.39 4.13
N SER A 58 -11.37 -7.52 5.41
CA SER A 58 -11.36 -6.41 6.36
C SER A 58 -9.95 -5.83 6.58
N THR A 59 -8.92 -6.67 6.60
CA THR A 59 -7.52 -6.25 6.70
C THR A 59 -7.08 -5.52 5.43
N ALA A 60 -7.39 -6.07 4.24
CA ALA A 60 -7.13 -5.38 2.97
C ALA A 60 -7.82 -4.01 2.87
N HIS A 61 -9.06 -3.91 3.36
CA HIS A 61 -9.81 -2.66 3.42
C HIS A 61 -9.15 -1.63 4.36
N ARG A 62 -8.75 -2.07 5.56
CA ARG A 62 -8.04 -1.22 6.52
C ARG A 62 -6.71 -0.71 5.94
N PHE A 63 -5.98 -1.57 5.23
CA PHE A 63 -4.72 -1.21 4.59
C PHE A 63 -4.92 -0.14 3.52
N LYS A 64 -5.90 -0.34 2.63
CA LYS A 64 -6.25 0.64 1.59
C LYS A 64 -6.57 2.01 2.19
N ARG A 65 -7.40 2.04 3.24
CA ARG A 65 -7.77 3.28 3.93
C ARG A 65 -6.56 4.02 4.49
N LEU A 66 -5.63 3.31 5.14
CA LEU A 66 -4.40 3.90 5.65
C LEU A 66 -3.58 4.56 4.53
N MET A 67 -3.48 3.88 3.37
CA MET A 67 -2.75 4.40 2.23
C MET A 67 -3.41 5.65 1.63
N ASP A 68 -4.74 5.69 1.59
CA ASP A 68 -5.49 6.86 1.11
C ASP A 68 -5.32 8.06 2.05
N GLU A 69 -5.36 7.83 3.37
CA GLU A 69 -5.10 8.84 4.39
C GLU A 69 -3.66 9.37 4.28
N ALA A 70 -2.67 8.48 4.12
CA ALA A 70 -1.28 8.87 3.90
C ALA A 70 -1.08 9.68 2.61
N ALA A 71 -1.72 9.28 1.51
CA ALA A 71 -1.67 10.01 0.25
C ALA A 71 -2.27 11.42 0.39
N THR A 72 -3.39 11.56 1.12
CA THR A 72 -4.05 12.84 1.41
C THR A 72 -3.14 13.76 2.22
N LEU A 73 -2.50 13.25 3.28
CA LEU A 73 -1.58 14.03 4.11
C LEU A 73 -0.35 14.52 3.32
N VAL A 74 0.19 13.68 2.43
CA VAL A 74 1.31 14.07 1.56
C VAL A 74 0.87 15.14 0.56
N ALA A 75 -0.31 15.01 -0.04
CA ALA A 75 -0.84 15.99 -0.98
C ALA A 75 -1.04 17.37 -0.32
N GLN A 76 -1.58 17.40 0.91
CA GLN A 76 -1.73 18.64 1.69
C GLN A 76 -0.39 19.30 2.01
N LYS A 77 0.66 18.52 2.29
CA LYS A 77 2.00 19.04 2.60
C LYS A 77 2.74 19.62 1.39
N VAL A 78 2.42 19.18 0.17
CA VAL A 78 3.04 19.70 -1.07
C VAL A 78 2.35 20.97 -1.56
N ALA A 79 1.08 21.19 -1.18
CA ALA A 79 0.28 22.32 -1.62
C ALA A 79 0.44 23.59 -0.75
N GLY A 80 1.21 23.53 0.35
CA GLY A 80 1.50 24.67 1.23
C GLY A 80 2.99 24.96 1.27
#